data_AF-B8AD60-F1
#
_entry.id   AF-B8AD60-F1
#
_cell.length_a   1.000
_cell.length_b   1.000
_cell.length_c   1.000
_cell.angle_alpha   90.00
_cell.angle_beta   90.00
_cell.angle_gamma   90.00
#
_symmetry.space_group_name_H-M   'P 1'
#
loop_
_entity.id
_entity.type
_entity.pdbx_description
1 polymer ?
#
loop_
_entity_poly.entity_id
_entity_poly.type
_entity_poly.pdbx_seq_one_letter_code
_entity_poly.pdbx_strand_id
1 'polypeptide(L)'
;MAPTCFFALYWLPLILAAAVRGADQEDGGCLASKKCGDLNISSPFWIIQGQADKPCGSLDFQVYCNNSTGVATLRSSTDSGFDIINISYGDRTLLVFDVHRLARLNSSTDCRIPVFNTFAKLPVAFTISPSNLNLVFYNCTKAPSAEQQRQLGLVETRCGNNAFARLGGRFDGPGDYDKYYLEGCSSNSTVFSPVLEPPDGKANASRYVELVRGGFLITWDLPVTSSGKFTLPASLKS
;
A
#
# COMPACT_ATOMS: atom_id res chain seq x y z
N MET A 1 32.63 45.27 -80.07
CA MET A 1 31.39 45.78 -79.46
C MET A 1 30.97 44.77 -78.40
N ALA A 2 31.19 45.09 -77.13
CA ALA A 2 30.68 44.31 -76.02
C ALA A 2 29.63 45.17 -75.31
N PRO A 3 28.42 44.68 -75.09
CA PRO A 3 27.55 45.20 -74.06
C PRO A 3 27.50 44.21 -72.90
N THR A 4 27.81 44.75 -71.73
CA THR A 4 27.39 44.30 -70.42
C THR A 4 25.86 44.23 -70.36
N CYS A 5 25.30 43.20 -69.72
CA CYS A 5 23.95 43.25 -69.17
C CYS A 5 23.91 42.46 -67.86
N PHE A 6 23.80 43.22 -66.77
CA PHE A 6 23.48 42.76 -65.43
C PHE A 6 22.06 42.21 -65.39
N PHE A 7 21.88 40.99 -64.90
CA PHE A 7 20.60 40.55 -64.36
C PHE A 7 20.83 39.86 -63.02
N ALA A 8 20.75 40.65 -61.96
CA ALA A 8 20.55 40.16 -60.61
C ALA A 8 19.05 39.91 -60.42
N LEU A 9 18.63 38.64 -60.35
CA LEU A 9 17.26 38.28 -59.95
C LEU A 9 17.29 37.07 -59.01
N TYR A 10 17.30 37.41 -57.72
CA TYR A 10 16.60 36.77 -56.60
C TYR A 10 16.51 35.24 -56.59
N TRP A 11 17.38 34.62 -55.78
CA TRP A 11 17.08 33.32 -55.18
C TRP A 11 15.97 33.51 -54.13
N LEU A 12 14.75 33.05 -54.42
CA LEU A 12 13.78 32.73 -53.38
C LEU A 12 14.16 31.36 -52.79
N PRO A 13 14.45 31.24 -51.48
CA PRO A 13 14.48 29.92 -50.87
C PRO A 13 13.04 29.41 -50.82
N LEU A 14 12.80 28.24 -51.41
CA LEU A 14 11.57 27.48 -51.23
C LEU A 14 11.53 27.04 -49.76
N ILE A 15 10.92 27.84 -48.88
CA ILE A 15 10.67 27.41 -47.51
C ILE A 15 9.56 26.35 -47.58
N LEU A 16 9.94 25.07 -47.56
CA LEU A 16 9.02 24.03 -47.14
C LEU A 16 8.67 24.33 -45.68
N ALA A 17 7.55 25.02 -45.48
CA ALA A 17 6.85 24.96 -44.20
C ALA A 17 6.35 23.52 -44.06
N ALA A 18 7.18 22.66 -43.47
CA ALA A 18 6.69 21.47 -42.83
C ALA A 18 5.71 21.96 -41.77
N ALA A 19 4.42 21.93 -42.10
CA ALA A 19 3.38 21.95 -41.10
C ALA A 19 3.60 20.69 -40.27
N VAL A 20 4.43 20.81 -39.23
CA VAL A 20 4.31 19.95 -38.06
C VAL A 20 2.91 20.26 -37.58
N ARG A 21 1.94 19.48 -38.07
CA ARG A 21 0.77 19.20 -37.28
C ARG A 21 1.37 18.64 -36.02
N GLY A 22 1.50 19.49 -35.00
CA GLY A 22 1.36 19.02 -33.65
C GLY A 22 0.08 18.21 -33.72
N ALA A 23 0.22 16.89 -33.76
CA ALA A 23 -0.82 16.09 -33.18
C ALA A 23 -0.98 16.74 -31.82
N ASP A 24 -2.11 17.43 -31.61
CA ASP A 24 -2.68 17.49 -30.29
C ASP A 24 -2.69 16.03 -29.87
N GLN A 25 -1.63 15.67 -29.15
CA GLN A 25 -1.61 14.47 -28.37
C GLN A 25 -2.80 14.72 -27.46
N GLU A 26 -3.96 14.14 -27.82
CA GLU A 26 -4.97 13.84 -26.83
C GLU A 26 -4.17 13.23 -25.70
N ASP A 27 -4.03 14.01 -24.63
CA ASP A 27 -3.41 13.58 -23.41
C ASP A 27 -4.32 12.48 -22.88
N GLY A 28 -4.11 11.26 -23.38
CA GLY A 28 -4.47 10.02 -22.72
C GLY A 28 -3.62 9.84 -21.47
N GLY A 29 -3.42 10.92 -20.73
CA GLY A 29 -2.74 11.01 -19.46
C GLY A 29 -3.56 10.27 -18.43
N CYS A 30 -2.86 9.61 -17.52
CA CYS A 30 -3.47 9.05 -16.33
C CYS A 30 -4.34 10.14 -15.69
N LEU A 31 -5.61 9.83 -15.49
CA LEU A 31 -6.68 10.79 -15.19
C LEU A 31 -6.29 11.86 -14.17
N ALA A 32 -6.83 13.08 -14.39
CA ALA A 32 -6.95 14.09 -13.34
C ALA A 32 -7.58 13.49 -12.07
N SER A 33 -7.25 14.06 -10.91
CA SER A 33 -7.69 13.54 -9.61
C SER A 33 -9.20 13.24 -9.56
N LYS A 34 -9.57 12.07 -9.03
CA LYS A 34 -10.95 11.57 -8.95
C LYS A 34 -11.38 11.34 -7.52
N LYS A 35 -12.66 11.58 -7.24
CA LYS A 35 -13.27 11.25 -5.94
C LYS A 35 -13.62 9.77 -5.84
N CYS A 36 -13.42 9.21 -4.65
CA CYS A 36 -13.99 7.95 -4.20
C CYS A 36 -14.51 8.14 -2.77
N GLY A 37 -15.83 8.31 -2.62
CA GLY A 37 -16.40 8.83 -1.38
C GLY A 37 -15.76 10.18 -1.02
N ASP A 38 -15.22 10.28 0.19
CA ASP A 38 -14.57 11.49 0.68
C ASP A 38 -13.11 11.64 0.18
N LEU A 39 -12.49 10.55 -0.26
CA LEU A 39 -11.09 10.52 -0.68
C LEU A 39 -10.90 11.14 -2.06
N ASN A 40 -9.81 11.88 -2.20
CA ASN A 40 -9.34 12.38 -3.48
C ASN A 40 -8.18 11.50 -3.97
N ILE A 41 -8.44 10.69 -5.00
CA ILE A 41 -7.47 9.78 -5.60
C ILE A 41 -6.75 10.52 -6.72
N SER A 42 -5.46 10.76 -6.54
CA SER A 42 -4.53 11.32 -7.52
C SER A 42 -3.26 10.48 -7.62
N SER A 43 -2.48 10.76 -8.67
CA SER A 43 -1.15 10.20 -8.88
C SER A 43 -0.32 10.18 -7.58
N PRO A 44 0.34 9.06 -7.24
CA PRO A 44 0.53 7.85 -8.08
C PRO A 44 -0.64 6.86 -8.06
N PHE A 45 -1.68 7.10 -7.27
CA PHE A 45 -2.86 6.23 -7.17
C PHE A 45 -3.84 6.47 -8.31
N TRP A 46 -4.53 5.42 -8.72
CA TRP A 46 -5.46 5.47 -9.84
C TRP A 46 -6.61 4.48 -9.67
N ILE A 47 -7.76 4.83 -10.25
CA ILE A 47 -9.00 4.05 -10.19
C ILE A 47 -9.24 3.37 -11.55
N ILE A 48 -9.54 2.07 -11.55
CA ILE A 48 -10.10 1.38 -12.73
C ILE A 48 -11.61 1.67 -12.79
N GLN A 49 -12.09 2.26 -13.88
CA GLN A 49 -13.52 2.50 -14.11
C GLN A 49 -14.21 1.40 -14.92
N GLY A 50 -13.46 0.38 -15.39
CA GLY A 50 -14.00 -0.82 -16.01
C GLY A 50 -12.93 -1.81 -16.49
N GLN A 51 -13.36 -3.02 -16.85
CA GLN A 51 -12.46 -4.12 -17.28
C GLN A 51 -11.64 -3.81 -18.55
N ALA A 52 -12.08 -2.82 -19.35
CA ALA A 52 -11.46 -2.41 -20.60
C ALA A 52 -10.50 -1.21 -20.45
N ASP A 53 -10.40 -0.62 -19.25
CA ASP A 53 -9.52 0.52 -19.03
C ASP A 53 -8.06 0.06 -19.01
N LYS A 54 -7.22 0.72 -19.82
CA LYS A 54 -5.78 0.49 -19.78
C LYS A 54 -5.23 0.94 -18.41
N PRO A 55 -4.43 0.11 -17.71
CA PRO A 55 -3.78 0.51 -16.48
C PRO A 55 -2.99 1.81 -16.64
N CYS A 56 -3.24 2.75 -15.75
CA CYS A 56 -2.66 4.08 -15.80
C CYS A 56 -1.69 4.27 -14.61
N GLY A 57 -0.63 3.46 -14.59
CA GLY A 57 0.37 3.45 -13.52
C GLY A 57 0.80 2.04 -13.09
N SER A 58 1.58 1.96 -12.00
CA SER A 58 1.92 0.66 -11.39
C SER A 58 0.67 0.01 -10.78
N LEU A 59 0.55 -1.31 -10.94
CA LEU A 59 -0.54 -2.10 -10.35
C LEU A 59 -0.54 -2.08 -8.82
N ASP A 60 0.61 -1.82 -8.20
CA ASP A 60 0.71 -1.70 -6.75
C ASP A 60 -0.15 -0.52 -6.24
N PHE A 61 -0.32 0.54 -7.04
CA PHE A 61 -1.06 1.75 -6.67
C PHE A 61 -2.52 1.76 -7.15
N GLN A 62 -3.01 0.60 -7.61
CA GLN A 62 -4.38 0.46 -8.09
C GLN A 62 -5.37 0.54 -6.91
N VAL A 63 -6.38 1.39 -7.05
CA VAL A 63 -7.48 1.55 -6.11
C VAL A 63 -8.78 1.08 -6.75
N TYR A 64 -9.48 0.16 -6.10
CA TYR A 64 -10.87 -0.16 -6.41
C TYR A 64 -11.78 0.82 -5.66
N CYS A 65 -12.67 1.49 -6.37
CA CYS A 65 -13.67 2.36 -5.76
C CYS A 65 -15.05 1.69 -5.85
N ASN A 66 -15.68 1.43 -4.71
CA ASN A 66 -17.07 1.02 -4.67
C ASN A 66 -17.97 2.26 -4.78
N ASN A 67 -18.54 2.49 -5.96
CA ASN A 67 -19.40 3.66 -6.21
C ASN A 67 -20.68 3.70 -5.35
N SER A 68 -21.15 2.55 -4.86
CA SER A 68 -22.36 2.47 -4.04
C SER A 68 -22.11 2.83 -2.58
N THR A 69 -20.93 2.49 -2.04
CA THR A 69 -20.58 2.74 -0.62
C THR A 69 -19.59 3.87 -0.42
N GLY A 70 -18.91 4.32 -1.49
CA GLY A 70 -17.81 5.29 -1.42
C GLY A 70 -16.51 4.72 -0.85
N VAL A 71 -16.42 3.41 -0.62
CA VAL A 71 -15.21 2.78 -0.05
C VAL A 71 -14.14 2.60 -1.12
N ALA A 72 -12.94 3.09 -0.82
CA ALA A 72 -11.74 2.89 -1.63
C ALA A 72 -10.91 1.75 -1.05
N THR A 73 -10.58 0.75 -1.87
CA THR A 73 -9.77 -0.40 -1.48
C THR A 73 -8.51 -0.47 -2.32
N LEU A 74 -7.35 -0.37 -1.67
CA LEU A 74 -6.04 -0.60 -2.29
C LEU A 74 -5.93 -2.07 -2.67
N ARG A 75 -5.46 -2.32 -3.90
CA ARG A 75 -5.17 -3.67 -4.38
C ARG A 75 -4.10 -4.33 -3.49
N SER A 76 -4.30 -5.62 -3.23
CA SER A 76 -3.33 -6.46 -2.51
C SER A 76 -2.98 -7.69 -3.34
N SER A 77 -2.06 -8.52 -2.84
CA SER A 77 -1.76 -9.83 -3.43
C SER A 77 -2.87 -10.87 -3.25
N THR A 78 -3.95 -10.54 -2.54
CA THR A 78 -5.11 -11.42 -2.29
C THR A 78 -6.43 -10.73 -2.67
N ASP A 79 -7.50 -11.52 -2.80
CA ASP A 79 -8.85 -11.04 -3.14
C ASP A 79 -9.41 -10.00 -2.15
N SER A 80 -8.89 -9.98 -0.93
CA SER A 80 -9.26 -9.00 0.09
C SER A 80 -8.13 -7.99 0.29
N GLY A 81 -8.33 -6.78 -0.24
CA GLY A 81 -7.36 -5.69 -0.19
C GLY A 81 -7.24 -4.99 1.16
N PHE A 82 -6.82 -3.74 1.09
CA PHE A 82 -6.73 -2.81 2.21
C PHE A 82 -7.69 -1.65 1.98
N ASP A 83 -8.67 -1.47 2.84
CA ASP A 83 -9.55 -0.30 2.75
C ASP A 83 -8.78 0.94 3.20
N ILE A 84 -8.87 1.99 2.39
CA ILE A 84 -8.17 3.24 2.59
C ILE A 84 -9.05 4.13 3.46
N ILE A 85 -8.53 4.51 4.63
CA ILE A 85 -9.17 5.47 5.53
C ILE A 85 -8.76 6.89 5.14
N ASN A 86 -7.48 7.11 4.87
CA ASN A 86 -6.95 8.43 4.53
C ASN A 86 -5.67 8.34 3.68
N ILE A 87 -5.39 9.41 2.92
CA ILE A 87 -4.19 9.58 2.11
C ILE A 87 -3.55 10.93 2.45
N SER A 88 -2.30 10.93 2.93
CA SER A 88 -1.47 12.13 2.97
C SER A 88 -0.45 12.09 1.83
N TYR A 89 -0.69 12.88 0.80
CA TYR A 89 0.22 12.99 -0.34
C TYR A 89 1.53 13.69 0.03
N GLY A 90 1.49 14.69 0.93
CA GLY A 90 2.68 15.41 1.39
C GLY A 90 3.63 14.50 2.15
N ASP A 91 3.09 13.70 3.08
CA ASP A 91 3.88 12.79 3.91
C ASP A 91 4.11 11.43 3.25
N ARG A 92 3.50 11.20 2.09
CA ARG A 92 3.46 9.91 1.37
C ARG A 92 3.02 8.75 2.26
N THR A 93 1.93 8.94 3.01
CA THR A 93 1.36 7.94 3.92
C THR A 93 -0.09 7.61 3.60
N LEU A 94 -0.44 6.32 3.65
CA LEU A 94 -1.81 5.84 3.62
C LEU A 94 -2.17 5.30 5.00
N LEU A 95 -3.31 5.71 5.52
CA LEU A 95 -3.95 5.04 6.64
C LEU A 95 -4.90 3.99 6.07
N VAL A 96 -4.64 2.72 6.36
CA VAL A 96 -5.41 1.59 5.80
C VAL A 96 -5.74 0.55 6.86
N PHE A 97 -6.75 -0.28 6.63
CA PHE A 97 -6.97 -1.49 7.43
C PHE A 97 -7.15 -2.74 6.57
N ASP A 98 -6.75 -3.89 7.12
CA ASP A 98 -6.88 -5.19 6.45
C ASP A 98 -8.32 -5.71 6.60
N VAL A 99 -9.08 -5.64 5.51
CA VAL A 99 -10.50 -6.01 5.45
C VAL A 99 -10.74 -7.45 5.91
N HIS A 100 -9.94 -8.39 5.40
CA HIS A 100 -10.09 -9.80 5.74
C HIS A 100 -9.75 -10.07 7.21
N ARG A 101 -8.72 -9.39 7.73
CA ARG A 101 -8.36 -9.51 9.14
C ARG A 101 -9.48 -9.00 10.04
N LEU A 102 -10.02 -7.82 9.75
CA LEU A 102 -11.12 -7.25 10.51
C LEU A 102 -12.34 -8.17 10.44
N ALA A 103 -12.66 -8.73 9.27
CA ALA A 103 -13.78 -9.66 9.11
C ALA A 103 -13.64 -10.91 10.00
N ARG A 104 -12.45 -11.52 10.05
CA ARG A 104 -12.17 -12.67 10.95
C ARG A 104 -12.30 -12.30 12.43
N LEU A 105 -11.80 -11.13 12.80
CA LEU A 105 -11.86 -10.60 14.16
C LEU A 105 -13.22 -10.04 14.56
N ASN A 106 -14.17 -9.85 13.63
CA ASN A 106 -15.50 -9.32 13.91
C ASN A 106 -16.63 -10.37 13.77
N SER A 107 -16.40 -11.49 13.07
CA SER A 107 -17.36 -12.60 12.91
C SER A 107 -17.87 -13.16 14.25
N SER A 108 -19.17 -13.07 14.53
CA SER A 108 -19.77 -13.60 15.77
C SER A 108 -20.06 -15.10 15.74
N THR A 109 -20.16 -15.69 14.54
CA THR A 109 -20.54 -17.10 14.31
C THR A 109 -19.36 -18.03 14.07
N ASP A 110 -18.22 -17.49 13.66
CA ASP A 110 -17.01 -18.24 13.33
C ASP A 110 -15.80 -17.44 13.82
N CYS A 111 -15.52 -17.52 15.13
CA CYS A 111 -14.43 -16.78 15.72
C CYS A 111 -13.11 -17.40 15.28
N ARG A 112 -12.44 -16.73 14.35
CA ARG A 112 -11.14 -17.15 13.85
C ARG A 112 -10.13 -16.05 14.11
N ILE A 113 -9.06 -16.39 14.81
CA ILE A 113 -7.90 -15.51 14.88
C ILE A 113 -7.24 -15.38 13.50
N PRO A 114 -6.53 -14.27 13.25
CA PRO A 114 -5.71 -14.10 12.05
C PRO A 114 -4.64 -15.20 11.99
N VAL A 115 -4.32 -15.66 10.77
CA VAL A 115 -3.36 -16.78 10.54
C VAL A 115 -2.18 -16.39 9.63
N PHE A 116 -2.24 -15.22 8.99
CA PHE A 116 -1.16 -14.69 8.15
C PHE A 116 -0.84 -13.28 8.57
N ASN A 117 0.43 -12.90 8.54
CA ASN A 117 0.87 -11.54 8.82
C ASN A 117 0.37 -10.54 7.78
N THR A 118 0.09 -9.30 8.19
CA THR A 118 -0.45 -8.28 7.29
C THR A 118 0.52 -7.94 6.16
N PHE A 119 1.83 -7.89 6.46
CA PHE A 119 2.85 -7.56 5.47
C PHE A 119 2.89 -8.55 4.28
N ALA A 120 2.46 -9.80 4.48
CA ALA A 120 2.46 -10.81 3.40
C ALA A 120 1.45 -10.48 2.29
N LYS A 121 0.45 -9.63 2.58
CA LYS A 121 -0.55 -9.16 1.62
C LYS A 121 -0.16 -7.85 0.94
N LEU A 122 0.79 -7.11 1.54
CA LEU A 122 1.10 -5.75 1.14
C LEU A 122 1.90 -5.76 -0.17
N PRO A 123 1.55 -4.92 -1.17
CA PRO A 123 2.34 -4.81 -2.39
C PRO A 123 3.77 -4.30 -2.09
N VAL A 124 4.73 -4.70 -2.92
CA VAL A 124 6.18 -4.45 -2.70
C VAL A 124 6.51 -2.96 -2.67
N ALA A 125 5.72 -2.12 -3.33
CA ALA A 125 5.90 -0.66 -3.35
C ALA A 125 5.58 0.03 -2.01
N PHE A 126 4.97 -0.68 -1.04
CA PHE A 126 4.61 -0.10 0.25
C PHE A 126 5.43 -0.69 1.38
N THR A 127 5.71 0.16 2.37
CA THR A 127 6.36 -0.23 3.62
C THR A 127 5.45 0.10 4.80
N ILE A 128 5.41 -0.76 5.80
CA ILE A 128 4.69 -0.46 7.06
C ILE A 128 5.50 0.60 7.82
N SER A 129 4.84 1.72 8.17
CA SER A 129 5.50 2.81 8.89
C SER A 129 5.97 2.36 10.28
N PRO A 130 7.18 2.76 10.72
CA PRO A 130 7.65 2.50 12.08
C PRO A 130 6.87 3.26 13.16
N SER A 131 6.00 4.20 12.75
CA SER A 131 5.09 4.90 13.65
C SER A 131 3.98 3.98 14.20
N ASN A 132 3.74 2.84 13.56
CA ASN A 132 2.75 1.87 14.05
C ASN A 132 3.25 1.13 15.30
N LEU A 133 2.32 0.56 16.06
CA LEU A 133 2.57 -0.41 17.11
C LEU A 133 2.40 -1.83 16.58
N ASN A 134 3.04 -2.79 17.24
CA ASN A 134 2.81 -4.20 17.04
C ASN A 134 1.60 -4.66 17.84
N LEU A 135 0.56 -5.18 17.19
CA LEU A 135 -0.48 -5.98 17.83
C LEU A 135 -0.28 -7.44 17.41
N VAL A 136 -0.02 -8.30 18.39
CA VAL A 136 0.36 -9.70 18.15
C VAL A 136 -0.77 -10.61 18.62
N PHE A 137 -1.20 -11.52 17.75
CA PHE A 137 -2.17 -12.57 18.06
C PHE A 137 -1.45 -13.90 18.21
N TYR A 138 -1.80 -14.65 19.25
CA TYR A 138 -1.25 -15.95 19.57
C TYR A 138 -2.32 -17.03 19.50
N ASN A 139 -1.97 -18.18 18.93
CA ASN A 139 -2.70 -19.43 19.10
C ASN A 139 -1.82 -20.43 19.86
N CYS A 140 -2.17 -20.75 21.09
CA CYS A 140 -1.31 -21.58 21.93
C CYS A 140 -1.93 -22.94 22.17
N THR A 141 -1.11 -23.99 22.23
CA THR A 141 -1.59 -25.33 22.61
C THR A 141 -1.89 -25.41 24.10
N LYS A 142 -1.29 -24.52 24.89
CA LYS A 142 -1.48 -24.38 26.34
C LYS A 142 -1.56 -22.90 26.70
N ALA A 143 -2.44 -22.54 27.63
CA ALA A 143 -2.49 -21.19 28.17
C ALA A 143 -1.15 -20.82 28.85
N PRO A 144 -0.60 -19.62 28.59
CA PRO A 144 0.48 -19.06 29.40
C PRO A 144 0.05 -18.94 30.87
N SER A 145 1.01 -18.98 31.79
CA SER A 145 0.70 -18.80 33.23
C SER A 145 0.05 -17.44 33.49
N ALA A 146 -0.75 -17.34 34.56
CA ALA A 146 -1.37 -16.07 34.96
C ALA A 146 -0.34 -14.95 35.18
N GLU A 147 0.86 -15.31 35.65
CA GLU A 147 1.97 -14.38 35.82
C GLU A 147 2.49 -13.86 34.47
N GLN A 148 2.76 -14.76 33.51
CA GLN A 148 3.16 -14.36 32.16
C GLN A 148 2.10 -13.52 31.46
N GLN A 149 0.81 -13.85 31.64
CA GLN A 149 -0.28 -13.06 31.09
C GLN A 149 -0.27 -11.63 31.63
N ARG A 150 -0.07 -11.44 32.94
CA ARG A 150 0.02 -10.12 33.56
C ARG A 150 1.26 -9.35 33.12
N GLN A 151 2.44 -9.98 33.15
CA GLN A 151 3.72 -9.35 32.81
C GLN A 151 3.76 -8.87 31.35
N LEU A 152 3.20 -9.65 30.42
CA LEU A 152 3.22 -9.34 29.00
C LEU A 152 1.98 -8.56 28.54
N GLY A 153 1.02 -8.30 29.43
CA GLY A 153 -0.25 -7.66 29.09
C GLY A 153 -1.07 -8.48 28.08
N LEU A 154 -1.06 -9.81 28.20
CA LEU A 154 -1.85 -10.69 27.34
C LEU A 154 -3.32 -10.54 27.68
N VAL A 155 -4.14 -10.39 26.65
CA VAL A 155 -5.60 -10.38 26.77
C VAL A 155 -6.15 -11.55 26.00
N GLU A 156 -6.99 -12.36 26.63
CA GLU A 156 -7.68 -13.45 25.94
C GLU A 156 -8.59 -12.87 24.85
N THR A 157 -8.49 -13.42 23.65
CA THR A 157 -9.37 -13.03 22.56
C THR A 157 -10.75 -13.62 22.79
N ARG A 158 -11.77 -13.01 22.19
CA ARG A 158 -13.14 -13.56 22.21
C ARG A 158 -13.27 -14.98 21.61
N CYS A 159 -12.23 -15.49 20.94
CA CYS A 159 -12.24 -16.85 20.39
C CYS A 159 -11.95 -17.93 21.45
N GLY A 160 -11.45 -17.54 22.63
CA GLY A 160 -11.05 -18.49 23.68
C GLY A 160 -9.96 -19.45 23.23
N ASN A 161 -9.92 -20.65 23.82
CA ASN A 161 -9.03 -21.75 23.43
C ASN A 161 -7.54 -21.38 23.41
N ASN A 162 -7.07 -20.70 24.46
CA ASN A 162 -5.69 -20.23 24.59
C ASN A 162 -5.26 -19.27 23.46
N ALA A 163 -6.20 -18.51 22.91
CA ALA A 163 -5.90 -17.47 21.94
C ALA A 163 -5.79 -16.10 22.63
N PHE A 164 -4.65 -15.43 22.46
CA PHE A 164 -4.34 -14.17 23.15
C PHE A 164 -3.97 -13.05 22.16
N ALA A 165 -4.22 -11.81 22.57
CA ALA A 165 -3.70 -10.61 21.95
C ALA A 165 -2.71 -9.93 22.89
N ARG A 166 -1.62 -9.40 22.32
CA ARG A 166 -0.61 -8.62 23.03
C ARG A 166 -0.35 -7.34 22.26
N LEU A 167 -0.32 -6.22 22.97
CA LEU A 167 0.18 -4.97 22.42
C LEU A 167 1.68 -4.90 22.70
N GLY A 168 2.46 -4.74 21.65
CA GLY A 168 3.90 -4.59 21.67
C GLY A 168 4.34 -3.15 21.42
N GLY A 169 5.66 -2.98 21.31
CA GLY A 169 6.27 -1.69 21.00
C GLY A 169 6.06 -1.25 19.55
N ARG A 170 6.80 -0.21 19.15
CA ARG A 170 6.82 0.28 17.76
C ARG A 170 7.17 -0.84 16.79
N PHE A 171 6.58 -0.76 15.60
CA PHE A 171 6.86 -1.67 14.50
C PHE A 171 8.28 -1.42 14.00
N ASP A 172 9.14 -2.43 14.10
CA ASP A 172 10.55 -2.38 13.74
C ASP A 172 10.89 -3.37 12.61
N GLY A 173 9.86 -3.80 11.88
CA GLY A 173 9.99 -4.70 10.74
C GLY A 173 9.87 -6.18 11.12
N PRO A 174 10.04 -7.07 10.14
CA PRO A 174 9.88 -8.51 10.33
C PRO A 174 11.04 -9.20 11.06
N GLY A 175 12.05 -8.46 11.51
CA GLY A 175 13.30 -9.01 12.06
C GLY A 175 13.30 -9.26 13.57
N ASP A 176 12.35 -8.70 14.32
CA ASP A 176 12.31 -8.82 15.78
C ASP A 176 11.05 -9.57 16.25
N TYR A 177 10.87 -10.78 15.70
CA TYR A 177 9.80 -11.69 16.14
C TYR A 177 10.18 -12.46 17.40
N ASP A 178 11.46 -12.58 17.70
CA ASP A 178 11.97 -13.33 18.84
C ASP A 178 11.55 -12.70 20.18
N LYS A 179 11.45 -11.36 20.28
CA LYS A 179 10.92 -10.69 21.50
C LYS A 179 9.45 -11.02 21.80
N TYR A 180 8.75 -11.57 20.82
CA TYR A 180 7.35 -11.98 20.93
C TYR A 180 7.20 -13.49 21.12
N TYR A 181 8.30 -14.22 21.28
CA TYR A 181 8.26 -15.62 21.66
C TYR A 181 7.42 -15.81 22.93
N LEU A 182 6.56 -16.83 22.89
CA LEU A 182 5.71 -17.21 24.01
C LEU A 182 5.63 -18.74 24.05
N GLU A 183 6.06 -19.31 25.17
CA GLU A 183 6.07 -20.76 25.35
C GLU A 183 4.66 -21.35 25.15
N GLY A 184 4.57 -22.45 24.41
CA GLY A 184 3.29 -23.09 24.08
C GLY A 184 2.59 -22.49 22.86
N CYS A 185 3.11 -21.42 22.26
CA CYS A 185 2.60 -20.81 21.03
C CYS A 185 3.64 -20.98 19.93
N SER A 186 3.33 -21.74 18.88
CA SER A 186 4.24 -21.91 17.74
C SER A 186 4.47 -20.59 17.00
N SER A 187 5.63 -20.39 16.39
CA SER A 187 5.90 -19.23 15.52
C SER A 187 4.87 -19.10 14.38
N ASN A 188 4.41 -20.24 13.84
CA ASN A 188 3.35 -20.28 12.82
C ASN A 188 1.97 -19.87 13.35
N SER A 189 1.84 -19.75 14.67
CA SER A 189 0.64 -19.36 15.40
C SER A 189 0.78 -17.97 16.04
N THR A 190 1.86 -17.25 15.75
CA THR A 190 2.09 -15.88 16.18
C THR A 190 1.94 -14.96 14.97
N VAL A 191 0.92 -14.12 15.00
CA VAL A 191 0.54 -13.26 13.87
C VAL A 191 0.62 -11.79 14.24
N PHE A 192 1.36 -11.05 13.43
CA PHE A 192 1.63 -9.63 13.60
C PHE A 192 0.62 -8.78 12.82
N SER A 193 0.08 -7.79 13.52
CA SER A 193 -0.80 -6.75 13.01
C SER A 193 -0.20 -5.38 13.32
N PRO A 194 0.23 -4.61 12.32
CA PRO A 194 0.47 -3.20 12.55
C PRO A 194 -0.85 -2.54 12.92
N VAL A 195 -0.81 -1.63 13.90
CA VAL A 195 -1.94 -0.78 14.28
C VAL A 195 -1.43 0.62 14.59
N LEU A 196 -2.18 1.63 14.19
CA LEU A 196 -1.90 3.00 14.55
C LEU A 196 -2.32 3.23 16.00
N GLU A 197 -1.48 3.93 16.75
CA GLU A 197 -1.83 4.36 18.09
C GLU A 197 -3.00 5.36 18.03
N PRO A 198 -4.08 5.17 18.81
CA PRO A 198 -5.19 6.11 18.81
C PRO A 198 -4.76 7.51 19.29
N PRO A 199 -5.45 8.59 18.88
CA PRO A 199 -5.06 9.97 19.21
C PRO A 199 -5.00 10.28 20.71
N ASP A 200 -5.73 9.53 21.54
CA ASP A 200 -5.71 9.67 23.00
C ASP A 200 -4.47 9.02 23.67
N GLY A 201 -3.61 8.37 22.88
CA GLY A 201 -2.41 7.68 23.34
C GLY A 201 -2.69 6.41 24.15
N LYS A 202 -3.93 5.90 24.14
CA LYS A 202 -4.36 4.78 25.00
C LYS A 202 -4.65 3.52 24.18
N ALA A 203 -3.66 3.08 23.41
CA ALA A 203 -3.72 1.77 22.76
C ALA A 203 -3.76 0.66 23.84
N ASN A 204 -4.68 -0.30 23.69
CA ASN A 204 -4.83 -1.40 24.64
C ASN A 204 -5.17 -2.70 23.89
N ALA A 205 -4.49 -3.79 24.23
CA ALA A 205 -4.71 -5.10 23.61
C ALA A 205 -6.16 -5.59 23.74
N SER A 206 -6.88 -5.23 24.81
CA SER A 206 -8.30 -5.57 24.98
C SER A 206 -9.23 -4.96 23.92
N ARG A 207 -8.79 -3.87 23.28
CA ARG A 207 -9.49 -3.19 22.18
C ARG A 207 -8.95 -3.62 20.81
N TYR A 208 -8.40 -4.83 20.69
CA TYR A 208 -7.74 -5.31 19.47
C TYR A 208 -8.61 -5.17 18.20
N VAL A 209 -9.94 -5.36 18.28
CA VAL A 209 -10.83 -5.18 17.13
C VAL A 209 -10.88 -3.72 16.68
N GLU A 210 -10.98 -2.80 17.63
CA GLU A 210 -11.00 -1.36 17.36
C GLU A 210 -9.65 -0.88 16.83
N LEU A 211 -8.54 -1.37 17.38
CA LEU A 211 -7.20 -1.07 16.88
C LEU A 211 -7.01 -1.53 15.43
N VAL A 212 -7.45 -2.76 15.10
CA VAL A 212 -7.40 -3.26 13.71
C VAL A 212 -8.29 -2.44 12.79
N ARG A 213 -9.50 -2.04 13.24
CA ARG A 213 -10.41 -1.19 12.47
C ARG A 213 -9.85 0.22 12.27
N GLY A 214 -9.15 0.77 13.25
CA GLY A 214 -8.47 2.07 13.18
C GLY A 214 -7.32 2.09 12.17
N GLY A 215 -6.88 0.91 11.74
CA GLY A 215 -5.91 0.75 10.68
C GLY A 215 -4.48 0.99 11.13
N PHE A 216 -3.60 1.12 10.15
CA PHE A 216 -2.18 1.34 10.31
C PHE A 216 -1.64 2.15 9.14
N LEU A 217 -0.51 2.81 9.36
CA LEU A 217 0.14 3.62 8.35
C LEU A 217 1.06 2.77 7.47
N ILE A 218 0.90 2.88 6.17
CA ILE A 218 1.90 2.45 5.18
C ILE A 218 2.45 3.66 4.45
N THR A 219 3.70 3.58 4.02
CA THR A 219 4.35 4.59 3.19
C THR A 219 4.56 4.05 1.80
N TRP A 220 4.64 4.94 0.82
CA TRP A 220 5.09 4.60 -0.52
C TRP A 220 6.21 5.53 -0.94
N ASP A 221 7.13 4.97 -1.71
CA ASP A 221 8.13 5.77 -2.42
C ASP A 221 7.72 5.92 -3.87
N LEU A 222 8.10 7.04 -4.46
CA LEU A 222 7.95 7.19 -5.91
C LEU A 222 8.95 6.23 -6.58
N PRO A 223 8.54 5.52 -7.64
CA PRO A 223 9.48 4.70 -8.39
C PRO A 223 10.65 5.59 -8.83
N VAL A 224 11.87 5.17 -8.51
CA VAL A 224 13.08 5.86 -8.96
C VAL A 224 13.03 5.87 -10.48
N THR A 225 12.88 7.05 -11.09
CA THR A 225 13.02 7.20 -12.54
C THR A 225 14.46 6.85 -12.89
N SER A 226 14.75 5.59 -13.21
CA SER A 226 16.06 5.19 -13.70
C SER A 226 16.22 5.71 -15.13
N SER A 227 16.62 6.97 -15.27
CA SER A 227 17.23 7.48 -16.51
C SER A 227 18.69 6.99 -16.68
N GLY A 228 19.03 5.86 -16.06
CA GLY A 228 20.31 5.19 -16.21
C GLY A 228 20.23 4.20 -17.37
N LYS A 229 20.88 4.53 -18.48
CA LYS A 229 21.16 3.59 -19.58
C LYS A 229 21.78 2.32 -18.97
N PHE A 230 21.08 1.20 -19.08
CA PHE A 230 21.67 -0.12 -18.89
C PHE A 230 22.71 -0.33 -19.99
N THR A 231 23.97 -0.10 -19.67
CA THR A 231 25.08 -0.55 -20.52
C THR A 231 25.39 -1.98 -20.11
N LEU A 232 25.06 -2.94 -20.95
CA LEU A 232 25.44 -4.34 -20.74
C LEU A 232 26.98 -4.44 -20.69
N PRO A 233 27.57 -5.18 -19.74
CA PRO A 233 29.00 -5.46 -19.76
C PRO A 233 29.36 -6.30 -20.99
N ALA A 234 30.41 -5.89 -21.69
CA ALA A 234 30.88 -6.45 -22.96
C ALA A 234 31.59 -7.80 -22.84
N SER A 235 31.16 -8.69 -21.94
CA SER A 235 31.63 -10.07 -21.87
C SER A 235 30.45 -11.03 -21.97
N LEU A 236 29.91 -11.11 -23.17
CA LEU A 236 29.15 -12.23 -23.73
C LEU A 236 28.92 -11.91 -25.22
N LYS A 237 30.03 -11.84 -25.97
CA LYS A 237 30.01 -12.11 -27.40
C LYS A 237 30.99 -13.26 -27.61
N SER A 238 30.46 -14.28 -28.28
CA SER A 238 31.06 -15.55 -28.68
C SER A 238 32.53 -15.46 -29.11
#